data_AF-A0A1W6K274-F1
#
_entry.id   AF-A0A1W6K274-F1
#
_cell.length_a   1.000
_cell.length_b   1.000
_cell.length_c   1.000
_cell.angle_alpha   90.00
_cell.angle_beta   90.00
_cell.angle_gamma   90.00
#
_symmetry.space_group_name_H-M   'P 1'
#
loop_
_entity.id
_entity.type
_entity.pdbx_description
1 polymer ?
#
loop_
_entity_poly.entity_id
_entity_poly.type
_entity_poly.pdbx_seq_one_letter_code
_entity_poly.pdbx_strand_id
1 'polypeptide(L)' 'MQIVFILALVVIIVLVYIIKIGPNIKVGLPILILGIALVGSGIYLNNQILVLGGFLVAVLSLVFFPRRRRW' A
#
# COMPACT_ATOMS: atom_id res chain seq x y z
N MET A 1 2.21 8.81 -18.91
CA MET A 1 1.24 9.34 -17.93
C MET A 1 0.91 8.30 -16.86
N GLN A 2 0.38 7.12 -17.21
CA GLN A 2 -0.05 6.08 -16.25
C GLN A 2 1.08 5.54 -15.34
N ILE A 3 2.25 5.26 -15.91
CA ILE A 3 3.40 4.70 -15.16
C ILE A 3 3.92 5.69 -14.10
N VAL A 4 3.93 6.99 -14.42
CA VAL A 4 4.36 8.06 -13.51
C VAL A 4 3.38 8.18 -12.34
N PHE A 5 2.08 8.03 -12.60
CA PHE A 5 1.04 8.03 -11.57
C PHE A 5 1.18 6.86 -10.60
N ILE A 6 1.47 5.66 -11.13
CA ILE A 6 1.70 4.45 -10.31
C ILE A 6 2.94 4.61 -9.43
N LEU A 7 4.04 5.12 -9.98
CA LEU A 7 5.28 5.36 -9.22
C LEU A 7 5.06 6.38 -8.10
N ALA A 8 4.37 7.49 -8.37
CA ALA A 8 4.04 8.47 -7.34
C ALA A 8 3.20 7.85 -6.20
N LEU A 9 2.27 6.96 -6.54
CA LEU A 9 1.42 6.27 -5.57
C LEU A 9 2.21 5.33 -4.65
N VAL A 10 3.14 4.55 -5.22
CA VAL A 10 4.03 3.67 -4.44
C VAL A 10 4.90 4.50 -3.50
N VAL A 11 5.45 5.62 -3.98
CA VAL A 11 6.27 6.53 -3.14
C VAL A 11 5.46 7.08 -1.98
N ILE A 12 4.22 7.53 -2.20
CA ILE A 12 3.33 8.03 -1.14
C ILE A 12 3.05 6.95 -0.08
N ILE A 13 2.76 5.72 -0.51
CA ILE A 13 2.49 4.60 0.41
C ILE A 13 3.72 4.28 1.26
N VAL A 14 4.91 4.26 0.66
CA VAL A 14 6.18 4.03 1.35
C VAL A 14 6.50 5.18 2.32
N LEU A 15 6.23 6.43 1.92
CA LEU A 15 6.42 7.61 2.78
C LEU A 15 5.53 7.56 4.02
N VAL A 16 4.24 7.23 3.84
CA VAL A 16 3.29 7.04 4.94
C VAL A 16 3.74 5.90 5.86
N TYR A 17 4.34 4.85 5.30
CA TYR A 17 4.85 3.71 6.06
C TYR A 17 6.03 4.08 6.97
N ILE A 18 7.02 4.83 6.47
CA ILE A 18 8.21 5.26 7.22
C ILE A 18 7.82 6.15 8.42
N ILE A 19 6.80 7.00 8.25
CA ILE A 19 6.37 7.96 9.28
C ILE A 19 5.65 7.28 10.47
N LYS A 20 5.09 6.07 10.29
CA LYS A 20 4.10 5.47 11.20
C LYS A 20 4.61 4.29 12.03
N ILE A 21 5.89 4.26 12.38
CA ILE A 21 6.53 3.14 13.09
C ILE A 21 6.01 3.02 14.54
N GLY A 22 5.29 1.92 14.81
CA GLY A 22 4.76 1.43 16.09
C GLY A 22 4.31 -0.05 16.02
N PRO A 23 3.92 -0.69 17.15
CA PRO A 23 3.87 -2.15 17.31
C PRO A 23 2.92 -2.93 16.37
N ASN A 24 1.94 -2.28 15.74
CA ASN A 24 1.05 -2.90 14.74
C ASN A 24 1.67 -3.00 13.33
N ILE A 25 2.95 -2.63 13.15
CA ILE A 25 3.71 -2.88 11.89
C ILE A 25 3.68 -4.36 11.49
N LYS A 26 3.72 -5.28 12.46
CA LYS A 26 3.82 -6.72 12.20
C LYS A 26 2.65 -7.27 11.37
N VAL A 27 1.47 -6.65 11.47
CA VAL A 27 0.27 -7.06 10.72
C VAL A 27 0.04 -6.15 9.52
N GLY A 28 0.29 -4.84 9.66
CA GLY A 28 0.12 -3.88 8.56
C GLY A 28 1.11 -4.06 7.42
N LEU A 29 2.38 -4.39 7.71
CA LEU A 29 3.42 -4.61 6.69
C LEU A 29 3.13 -5.80 5.76
N PRO A 30 2.81 -7.02 6.24
CA PRO A 30 2.53 -8.13 5.33
C PRO A 30 1.31 -7.90 4.45
N ILE A 31 0.27 -7.22 4.96
CA ILE A 31 -0.92 -6.84 4.17
C ILE A 31 -0.55 -5.81 3.10
N LEU A 32 0.34 -4.86 3.42
CA LEU A 32 0.87 -3.89 2.46
C LEU A 32 1.68 -4.57 1.34
N ILE A 33 2.56 -5.51 1.70
CA ILE A 33 3.38 -6.28 0.74
C ILE A 33 2.46 -7.07 -0.20
N LEU A 34 1.42 -7.70 0.32
CA LEU A 34 0.39 -8.38 -0.47
C LEU A 34 -0.33 -7.41 -1.44
N GLY A 35 -0.70 -6.23 -0.96
CA GLY A 35 -1.31 -5.19 -1.80
C GLY A 35 -0.39 -4.74 -2.93
N ILE A 36 0.89 -4.51 -2.65
CA ILE A 36 1.89 -4.13 -3.65
C ILE A 36 2.12 -5.25 -4.66
N ALA A 37 2.19 -6.51 -4.22
CA ALA A 37 2.33 -7.65 -5.10
C ALA A 37 1.14 -7.81 -6.06
N LEU A 38 -0.09 -7.58 -5.56
CA LEU A 38 -1.31 -7.57 -6.38
C LEU A 38 -1.34 -6.42 -7.39
N VAL A 39 -0.87 -5.23 -7.00
CA VAL A 39 -0.73 -4.10 -7.93
C VAL A 39 0.30 -4.43 -9.02
N GLY A 40 1.46 -4.97 -8.64
CA GLY A 40 2.52 -5.36 -9.57
C GLY A 40 2.08 -6.43 -10.56
N SER A 41 1.37 -7.47 -10.10
CA SER A 41 0.83 -8.51 -10.98
C SER A 41 -0.29 -7.98 -11.88
N GLY A 42 -1.14 -7.09 -11.38
CA GLY A 42 -2.17 -6.41 -12.18
C GLY A 42 -1.58 -5.56 -13.31
N ILE A 43 -0.46 -4.87 -13.06
CA ILE A 43 0.27 -4.10 -14.08
C ILE A 43 0.89 -5.04 -15.12
N TYR A 44 1.53 -6.13 -14.66
CA TYR A 44 2.15 -7.11 -15.55
C TYR A 44 1.13 -7.77 -16.50
N LEU A 45 -0.06 -8.08 -15.99
CA LEU A 45 -1.15 -8.70 -16.77
C LEU A 45 -2.04 -7.67 -17.50
N ASN A 46 -1.71 -6.37 -17.43
CA ASN A 46 -2.49 -5.27 -17.99
C ASN A 46 -3.98 -5.30 -17.59
N ASN A 47 -4.26 -5.78 -16.37
CA ASN A 47 -5.61 -5.95 -15.85
C ASN A 47 -5.91 -4.89 -14.79
N GLN A 48 -6.73 -3.91 -15.19
CA GLN A 48 -7.07 -2.75 -14.36
C GLN A 48 -7.83 -3.12 -13.08
N ILE A 49 -8.59 -4.22 -13.09
CA ILE A 49 -9.37 -4.68 -11.92
C ILE A 49 -8.44 -5.18 -10.83
N LEU A 50 -7.39 -5.92 -11.21
CA LEU A 50 -6.37 -6.42 -10.28
C LEU A 50 -5.58 -5.27 -9.64
N VAL A 51 -5.26 -4.23 -10.43
CA VAL A 51 -4.58 -3.03 -9.93
C VAL A 51 -5.43 -2.29 -8.90
N LEU A 52 -6.73 -2.09 -9.19
CA LEU A 52 -7.66 -1.46 -8.26
C LEU A 52 -7.87 -2.30 -6.98
N GLY A 53 -7.95 -3.62 -7.12
CA GLY A 53 -8.08 -4.53 -5.99
C GLY A 53 -6.84 -4.50 -5.08
N GLY A 54 -5.64 -4.60 -5.65
CA GLY A 54 -4.38 -4.50 -4.90
C GLY A 54 -4.23 -3.14 -4.20
N PHE A 55 -4.67 -2.07 -4.85
CA PHE A 55 -4.68 -0.73 -4.27
C PHE A 55 -5.63 -0.63 -3.06
N LEU A 56 -6.86 -1.13 -3.16
CA LEU A 56 -7.81 -1.15 -2.04
C LEU A 56 -7.25 -1.94 -0.85
N VAL A 57 -6.62 -3.09 -1.10
CA VAL A 57 -5.97 -3.89 -0.05
C VAL A 57 -4.81 -3.11 0.60
N ALA A 58 -3.99 -2.42 -0.19
CA ALA A 58 -2.91 -1.58 0.34
C ALA A 58 -3.46 -0.41 1.19
N VAL A 59 -4.57 0.23 0.79
CA VAL A 59 -5.22 1.30 1.56
C VAL A 59 -5.82 0.75 2.86
N LEU A 60 -6.49 -0.41 2.82
CA LEU A 60 -7.04 -1.06 4.01
C LEU A 60 -5.94 -1.46 4.99
N SER A 61 -4.76 -1.84 4.50
CA SER A 61 -3.61 -2.13 5.36
C SER A 61 -3.24 -0.93 6.26
N LEU A 62 -3.45 0.31 5.79
CA LEU A 62 -3.17 1.54 6.54
C LEU A 62 -4.08 1.72 7.76
N VAL A 63 -5.25 1.08 7.77
CA VAL A 63 -6.22 1.10 8.89
C VAL A 63 -5.70 0.28 10.06
N PHE A 64 -5.03 -0.83 9.79
CA PHE A 64 -4.44 -1.68 10.83
C PHE A 64 -3.21 -1.06 11.50
N PHE A 65 -2.66 0.04 10.94
CA PHE A 65 -1.60 0.77 11.62
C PHE A 65 -2.14 1.51 12.83
N PRO A 66 -1.45 1.40 13.98
CA PRO A 66 -1.90 2.05 15.19
C PRO A 66 -1.78 3.56 14.96
N ARG A 67 -2.90 4.28 15.00
CA ARG A 67 -2.89 5.75 14.95
C ARG A 67 -2.12 6.19 16.20
N ARG A 68 -0.92 6.77 16.05
CA ARG A 68 -0.15 7.36 17.16
C ARG A 68 -1.07 8.36 17.87
N ARG A 69 -1.71 7.94 18.97
CA ARG A 69 -2.36 8.82 19.94
C ARG A 69 -1.31 9.23 20.98
N ARG A 70 -0.30 9.99 20.56
CA ARG A 70 0.45 10.87 21.46
C ARG A 70 0.69 12.15 20.69
N TRP A 71 -0.24 13.08 20.91
CA TRP A 71 0.03 14.52 20.84
C TRP A 71 1.06 14.83 21.91
#